data_AF-A0A1H3NID0-F1
#
_entry.id   AF-A0A1H3NID0-F1
#
_cell.length_a   1.000
_cell.length_b   1.000
_cell.length_c   1.000
_cell.angle_alpha   90.00
_cell.angle_beta   90.00
_cell.angle_gamma   90.00
#
_symmetry.space_group_name_H-M   'P 1'
#
loop_
_entity.id
_entity.type
_entity.pdbx_description
1 polymer ?
#
loop_
_entity_poly.entity_id
_entity_poly.type
_entity_poly.pdbx_seq_one_letter_code
_entity_poly.pdbx_strand_id
1 'polypeptide(L)'
;MEDVQHYIESGILEEYALGVLSADERAEVERVARQEPAVSRELAAVINGLDIYAEAHALAPPVGMRERVLQAWENSIRETGPATTSTTPSAPVAPVGAAPHMAVAPAEPATTMPAADGGAVVRQLPAATDAGRIRWLVAASVALLLISGLGNYLLYNRLQKTENSLELAQAEQSRYATTQQAALNERDQQLSILRNQAFRSVDLKGTPKAPDALARVYYNATTKAVYVDVRNLPELPEGKQYQLWALDNGQPVDAGMLNTATATGDSIQQMKNIASAQAFALTVEDIGGKPAPTMSTLTVIGNI
;
A
#
# COMPACT_ATOMS: atom_id res chain seq x y z
N MET A 1 -32.04 13.84 23.12
CA MET A 1 -30.56 13.98 23.10
C MET A 1 -29.86 12.66 23.38
N GLU A 2 -30.36 11.80 24.29
CA GLU A 2 -29.77 10.46 24.52
C GLU A 2 -29.82 9.53 23.30
N ASP A 3 -30.87 9.61 22.47
CA ASP A 3 -31.03 8.75 21.28
C ASP A 3 -30.00 9.04 20.18
N VAL A 4 -29.71 10.32 19.92
CA VAL A 4 -28.70 10.74 18.93
C VAL A 4 -27.29 10.32 19.37
N GLN A 5 -26.99 10.45 20.66
CA GLN A 5 -25.70 10.03 21.20
C GLN A 5 -25.53 8.51 21.10
N HIS A 6 -26.58 7.75 21.44
CA HIS A 6 -26.58 6.29 21.30
C HIS A 6 -26.41 5.85 19.84
N TYR A 7 -27.04 6.58 18.90
CA TYR A 7 -26.90 6.33 17.47
C TYR A 7 -25.46 6.56 16.98
N ILE A 8 -24.81 7.63 17.43
CA ILE A 8 -23.38 7.90 17.12
C ILE A 8 -22.49 6.81 17.72
N GLU A 9 -22.74 6.40 18.98
CA GLU A 9 -21.95 5.38 19.67
C GLU A 9 -22.24 3.94 19.21
N SER A 10 -23.26 3.73 18.37
CA SER A 10 -23.67 2.41 17.89
C SER A 10 -22.66 1.78 16.91
N GLY A 11 -21.79 2.57 16.28
CA GLY A 11 -20.85 2.12 15.26
C GLY A 11 -21.40 2.12 13.82
N ILE A 12 -22.66 2.51 13.63
CA ILE A 12 -23.32 2.49 12.31
C ILE A 12 -22.71 3.48 11.31
N LEU A 13 -22.11 4.58 11.79
CA LEU A 13 -21.49 5.59 10.93
C LEU A 13 -20.14 5.12 10.37
N GLU A 14 -19.39 4.36 11.15
CA GLU A 14 -18.16 3.68 10.75
C GLU A 14 -18.46 2.58 9.72
N GLU A 15 -19.50 1.77 9.96
CA GLU A 15 -19.95 0.75 9.02
C GLU A 15 -20.47 1.36 7.71
N TYR A 16 -21.16 2.51 7.77
CA TYR A 16 -21.55 3.28 6.60
C TYR A 16 -20.31 3.75 5.81
N ALA A 17 -19.32 4.34 6.49
CA ALA A 17 -18.13 4.88 5.86
C ALA A 17 -17.24 3.80 5.22
N LEU A 18 -17.23 2.59 5.81
CA LEU A 18 -16.58 1.40 5.24
C LEU A 18 -17.37 0.74 4.12
N GLY A 19 -18.62 1.16 3.88
CA GLY A 19 -19.48 0.63 2.82
C GLY A 19 -19.98 -0.79 3.07
N VAL A 20 -20.06 -1.24 4.33
CA VAL A 20 -20.48 -2.61 4.69
C VAL A 20 -21.98 -2.75 5.02
N LEU A 21 -22.69 -1.63 5.13
CA LEU A 21 -24.13 -1.61 5.41
C LEU A 21 -24.97 -2.14 4.25
N SER A 22 -26.14 -2.69 4.59
CA SER A 22 -27.18 -3.00 3.60
C SER A 22 -27.76 -1.72 2.96
N ALA A 23 -28.48 -1.88 1.85
CA ALA A 23 -29.09 -0.73 1.16
C ALA A 23 -30.11 0.02 2.03
N ASP A 24 -30.86 -0.70 2.87
CA ASP A 24 -31.89 -0.13 3.74
C ASP A 24 -31.27 0.64 4.92
N GLU A 25 -30.25 0.06 5.56
CA GLU A 25 -29.49 0.71 6.65
C GLU A 25 -28.75 1.95 6.16
N ARG A 26 -28.18 1.90 4.95
CA ARG A 26 -27.55 3.05 4.32
C ARG A 26 -28.54 4.19 4.09
N ALA A 27 -29.73 3.88 3.56
CA ALA A 27 -30.78 4.87 3.35
C ALA A 27 -31.27 5.49 4.68
N GLU A 28 -31.29 4.71 5.76
CA GLU A 28 -31.61 5.18 7.10
C GLU A 28 -30.54 6.14 7.63
N VAL A 29 -29.26 5.80 7.52
CA VAL A 29 -28.14 6.71 7.90
C VAL A 29 -28.23 8.03 7.12
N GLU A 30 -28.48 7.99 5.81
CA GLU A 30 -28.64 9.19 4.97
C GLU A 30 -29.87 10.02 5.35
N ARG A 31 -30.95 9.36 5.79
CA ARG A 31 -32.16 10.02 6.26
C ARG A 31 -31.90 10.71 7.61
N VAL A 32 -31.27 10.02 8.55
CA VAL A 32 -30.95 10.53 9.88
C VAL A 32 -29.92 11.67 9.79
N ALA A 33 -28.87 11.52 8.98
CA ALA A 33 -27.87 12.58 8.77
C ALA A 33 -28.46 13.87 8.19
N ARG A 34 -29.54 13.79 7.40
CA ARG A 34 -30.28 14.97 6.91
C ARG A 34 -31.13 15.65 7.98
N GLN A 35 -31.60 14.89 8.97
CA GLN A 35 -32.48 15.38 10.04
C GLN A 35 -31.68 15.92 11.24
N GLU A 36 -30.56 15.28 11.56
CA GLU A 36 -29.75 15.55 12.75
C GLU A 36 -28.34 16.06 12.38
N PRO A 37 -28.06 17.36 12.54
CA PRO A 37 -26.75 17.93 12.21
C PRO A 37 -25.59 17.37 13.04
N ALA A 38 -25.86 16.81 14.23
CA ALA A 38 -24.85 16.12 15.01
C ALA A 38 -24.34 14.86 14.31
N VAL A 39 -25.26 14.04 13.78
CA VAL A 39 -24.94 12.80 13.05
C VAL A 39 -24.16 13.11 11.77
N SER A 40 -24.54 14.16 11.04
CA SER A 40 -23.78 14.58 9.85
C SER A 40 -22.35 15.03 10.17
N ARG A 41 -22.12 15.67 11.33
CA ARG A 41 -20.78 16.11 11.73
C ARG A 41 -19.90 14.92 12.11
N GLU A 42 -20.44 13.95 12.86
CA GLU A 42 -19.71 12.74 13.22
C GLU A 42 -19.39 11.89 11.98
N LEU A 43 -20.36 11.73 11.07
CA LEU A 43 -20.12 11.02 9.82
C LEU A 43 -19.00 11.67 9.00
N ALA A 44 -18.97 13.00 8.91
CA ALA A 44 -17.89 13.72 8.24
C ALA A 44 -16.54 13.54 8.94
N ALA A 45 -16.50 13.48 10.27
CA ALA A 45 -15.28 13.22 11.04
C ALA A 45 -14.74 11.81 10.78
N VAL A 46 -15.62 10.80 10.75
CA VAL A 46 -15.28 9.41 10.42
C VAL A 46 -14.69 9.31 9.01
N ILE A 47 -15.35 9.92 8.01
CA ILE A 47 -14.87 9.93 6.62
C ILE A 47 -13.51 10.63 6.52
N ASN A 48 -13.34 11.78 7.18
CA ASN A 48 -12.06 12.50 7.17
C ASN A 48 -10.92 11.67 7.77
N GLY A 49 -11.19 10.92 8.84
CA GLY A 49 -10.21 10.00 9.43
C GLY A 49 -9.79 8.89 8.45
N LEU A 50 -10.74 8.35 7.68
CA LEU A 50 -10.46 7.37 6.63
C LEU A 50 -9.69 7.98 5.45
N ASP A 51 -9.99 9.23 5.08
CA ASP A 51 -9.26 9.94 4.02
C ASP A 51 -7.78 10.13 4.40
N ILE A 52 -7.49 10.54 5.64
CA ILE A 52 -6.10 10.67 6.13
C ILE A 52 -5.37 9.33 6.04
N TYR A 53 -6.03 8.24 6.44
CA TYR A 53 -5.46 6.90 6.32
C TYR A 53 -5.23 6.50 4.86
N ALA A 54 -6.21 6.77 3.99
CA ALA A 54 -6.11 6.46 2.56
C ALA A 54 -4.98 7.24 1.86
N GLU A 55 -4.79 8.52 2.20
CA GLU A 55 -3.70 9.35 1.69
C GLU A 55 -2.33 8.83 2.14
N ALA A 56 -2.20 8.46 3.43
CA ALA A 56 -0.96 7.90 3.97
C ALA A 56 -0.55 6.58 3.29
N HIS A 57 -1.52 5.84 2.74
CA HIS A 57 -1.33 4.55 2.08
C HIS A 57 -1.59 4.60 0.56
N ALA A 58 -1.63 5.79 -0.05
CA ALA A 58 -1.92 5.94 -1.47
C ALA A 58 -0.80 5.38 -2.35
N LEU A 59 -1.16 4.46 -3.26
CA LEU A 59 -0.27 3.92 -4.29
C LEU A 59 -0.43 4.69 -5.61
N ALA A 60 0.66 4.90 -6.32
CA ALA A 60 0.63 5.55 -7.63
C ALA A 60 -0.21 4.71 -8.62
N PRO A 61 -1.27 5.28 -9.23
CA PRO A 61 -2.07 4.54 -10.18
C PRO A 61 -1.28 4.23 -11.46
N PRO A 62 -1.58 3.11 -12.15
CA PRO A 62 -0.95 2.75 -13.42
C PRO A 62 -1.05 3.86 -14.47
N VAL A 63 -0.01 3.97 -15.32
CA VAL A 63 0.02 4.92 -16.45
C VAL A 63 -1.23 4.76 -17.33
N GLY A 64 -1.84 5.88 -17.76
CA GLY A 64 -3.04 5.87 -18.57
C GLY A 64 -4.36 5.59 -17.83
N MET A 65 -4.36 5.39 -16.50
CA MET A 65 -5.60 5.19 -15.73
C MET A 65 -6.51 6.42 -15.78
N ARG A 66 -5.94 7.63 -15.70
CA ARG A 66 -6.68 8.88 -15.80
C ARG A 66 -7.44 8.97 -17.13
N GLU A 67 -6.76 8.71 -18.23
CA GLU A 67 -7.32 8.76 -19.57
C GLU A 67 -8.43 7.71 -19.76
N ARG A 68 -8.26 6.50 -19.22
CA ARG A 68 -9.30 5.46 -19.23
C ARG A 68 -10.54 5.86 -18.44
N VAL A 69 -10.37 6.44 -17.25
CA VAL A 69 -11.50 6.91 -16.42
C VAL A 69 -12.25 8.04 -17.11
N LEU A 70 -11.52 9.00 -17.69
CA LEU A 70 -12.13 10.11 -18.42
C LEU A 70 -12.89 9.63 -19.66
N GLN A 71 -12.34 8.67 -20.41
CA GLN A 71 -13.03 8.06 -21.55
C GLN A 71 -14.28 7.28 -21.12
N ALA A 72 -14.19 6.51 -20.04
CA ALA A 72 -15.34 5.76 -19.51
C ALA A 72 -16.49 6.71 -19.10
N TRP A 73 -16.17 7.86 -18.51
CA TRP A 73 -17.14 8.88 -18.15
C TRP A 73 -17.76 9.56 -19.38
N GLU A 74 -16.95 9.89 -20.39
CA GLU A 74 -17.46 10.49 -21.63
C GLU A 74 -18.38 9.52 -22.39
N ASN A 75 -18.07 8.23 -22.37
CA ASN A 75 -18.91 7.18 -22.96
C ASN A 75 -20.23 7.02 -22.21
N SER A 76 -20.22 7.01 -20.87
CA SER A 76 -21.46 6.89 -20.09
C SER A 76 -22.38 8.10 -20.30
N ILE A 77 -21.84 9.32 -20.43
CA ILE A 77 -22.63 10.51 -20.75
C ILE A 77 -23.25 10.42 -22.15
N ARG A 78 -22.53 9.88 -23.13
CA ARG A 78 -23.05 9.68 -24.48
C ARG A 78 -24.17 8.63 -24.50
N GLU A 79 -24.04 7.57 -23.70
CA GLU A 79 -25.09 6.56 -23.51
C GLU A 79 -26.31 7.11 -22.74
N THR A 80 -26.10 8.06 -21.82
CA THR A 80 -27.17 8.66 -21.00
C THR A 80 -27.71 9.99 -21.55
N GLY A 81 -27.28 10.39 -22.77
CA GLY A 81 -27.77 11.59 -23.46
C GLY A 81 -29.26 11.51 -23.82
N PRO A 82 -29.98 12.63 -23.94
CA PRO A 82 -31.44 12.62 -23.94
C PRO A 82 -31.98 12.27 -25.34
N ALA A 83 -32.42 11.03 -25.55
CA ALA A 83 -33.48 10.71 -26.51
C ALA A 83 -34.07 9.30 -26.33
N THR A 84 -35.32 9.31 -25.86
CA THR A 84 -36.45 8.50 -26.35
C THR A 84 -36.48 6.98 -26.17
N THR A 85 -37.41 6.60 -25.29
CA THR A 85 -38.44 5.56 -25.42
C THR A 85 -38.07 4.08 -25.26
N SER A 86 -38.77 3.51 -24.28
CA SER A 86 -39.34 2.16 -24.23
C SER A 86 -38.37 0.98 -24.08
N THR A 87 -38.31 0.39 -22.89
CA THR A 87 -39.28 -0.66 -22.49
C THR A 87 -38.96 -1.17 -21.10
N THR A 88 -39.84 -0.82 -20.16
CA THR A 88 -40.07 -1.55 -18.90
C THR A 88 -40.95 -2.77 -19.19
N PRO A 89 -40.69 -3.91 -18.55
CA PRO A 89 -41.74 -4.80 -18.07
C PRO A 89 -41.68 -4.83 -16.54
N SER A 90 -42.66 -4.33 -15.77
CA SER A 90 -44.04 -4.83 -15.57
C SER A 90 -43.99 -6.35 -15.31
N ALA A 91 -44.17 -6.86 -14.09
CA ALA A 91 -45.40 -6.86 -13.27
C ALA A 91 -45.13 -7.73 -11.99
N PRO A 92 -46.10 -8.02 -11.09
CA PRO A 92 -47.25 -7.27 -10.57
C PRO A 92 -47.33 -7.26 -9.01
N VAL A 93 -48.19 -6.37 -8.51
CA VAL A 93 -48.67 -6.26 -7.12
C VAL A 93 -49.98 -7.05 -6.94
N ALA A 94 -50.19 -7.64 -5.76
CA ALA A 94 -51.50 -8.09 -5.25
C ALA A 94 -51.48 -8.07 -3.69
N PRO A 95 -52.63 -8.03 -2.96
CA PRO A 95 -53.00 -6.84 -2.18
C PRO A 95 -53.33 -7.09 -0.69
N VAL A 96 -53.39 -5.97 0.06
CA VAL A 96 -54.34 -5.56 1.13
C VAL A 96 -54.77 -6.58 2.19
N GLY A 97 -54.55 -6.21 3.47
CA GLY A 97 -55.27 -6.75 4.62
C GLY A 97 -55.20 -5.78 5.81
N ALA A 98 -56.28 -5.04 6.03
CA ALA A 98 -56.41 -3.93 6.97
C ALA A 98 -56.46 -4.37 8.46
N ALA A 99 -55.94 -3.52 9.35
CA ALA A 99 -56.28 -3.49 10.76
C ALA A 99 -57.78 -3.21 10.94
N PRO A 100 -58.35 -3.46 12.15
CA PRO A 100 -58.80 -2.27 12.85
C PRO A 100 -58.86 -2.30 14.41
N HIS A 101 -58.76 -1.07 14.95
CA HIS A 101 -59.33 -0.43 16.15
C HIS A 101 -59.22 -0.99 17.59
N MET A 102 -58.72 -0.09 18.44
CA MET A 102 -58.82 -0.02 19.89
C MET A 102 -60.28 -0.01 20.40
N ALA A 103 -60.48 -0.57 21.59
CA ALA A 103 -61.57 -0.21 22.49
C ALA A 103 -60.99 0.18 23.86
N VAL A 104 -61.52 1.28 24.39
CA VAL A 104 -61.05 2.06 25.54
C VAL A 104 -61.99 1.86 26.73
N ALA A 105 -61.41 1.59 27.91
CA ALA A 105 -61.82 1.96 29.28
C ALA A 105 -63.17 1.42 29.84
N PRO A 106 -63.51 1.59 31.16
CA PRO A 106 -62.77 2.23 32.27
C PRO A 106 -62.80 1.50 33.65
N ALA A 107 -61.93 2.00 34.54
CA ALA A 107 -62.08 2.33 35.98
C ALA A 107 -62.55 1.30 37.05
N GLU A 108 -61.72 1.23 38.10
CA GLU A 108 -62.01 0.73 39.46
C GLU A 108 -63.18 1.45 40.17
N PRO A 109 -63.72 0.89 41.26
CA PRO A 109 -63.29 1.38 42.59
C PRO A 109 -63.18 0.32 43.71
N ALA A 110 -62.06 0.40 44.44
CA ALA A 110 -61.92 0.56 45.90
C ALA A 110 -62.85 -0.16 46.91
N THR A 111 -62.19 -0.93 47.79
CA THR A 111 -62.37 -1.12 49.26
C THR A 111 -63.43 -2.07 49.82
N THR A 112 -62.97 -3.11 50.54
CA THR A 112 -63.31 -3.33 51.98
C THR A 112 -62.40 -4.38 52.63
N MET A 113 -61.85 -4.05 53.80
CA MET A 113 -61.38 -5.01 54.82
C MET A 113 -62.55 -5.42 55.72
N PRO A 114 -62.44 -6.52 56.48
CA PRO A 114 -62.18 -6.33 57.92
C PRO A 114 -61.21 -7.34 58.58
N ALA A 115 -60.60 -6.86 59.67
CA ALA A 115 -60.18 -7.49 60.95
C ALA A 115 -59.63 -8.95 60.93
N ALA A 116 -58.37 -9.21 61.31
CA ALA A 116 -57.72 -9.06 62.62
C ALA A 116 -58.14 -10.11 63.67
N ASP A 117 -57.32 -11.15 63.80
CA ASP A 117 -57.01 -11.95 65.01
C ASP A 117 -55.53 -12.38 64.81
N GLY A 118 -54.57 -12.21 65.72
CA GLY A 118 -54.63 -12.28 67.18
C GLY A 118 -53.88 -13.52 67.65
N GLY A 119 -52.56 -13.63 67.44
CA GLY A 119 -51.81 -14.81 67.91
C GLY A 119 -50.29 -14.81 67.68
N ALA A 120 -49.56 -14.51 68.76
CA ALA A 120 -48.20 -14.92 69.13
C ALA A 120 -47.07 -14.95 68.06
N VAL A 121 -46.16 -13.99 68.19
CA VAL A 121 -44.81 -13.97 67.62
C VAL A 121 -43.97 -15.11 68.20
N VAL A 122 -43.54 -16.05 67.35
CA VAL A 122 -42.36 -16.88 67.57
C VAL A 122 -41.46 -16.73 66.34
N ARG A 123 -40.36 -16.01 66.48
CA ARG A 123 -39.28 -15.99 65.47
C ARG A 123 -38.58 -17.35 65.51
N GLN A 124 -39.03 -18.29 64.68
CA GLN A 124 -38.20 -19.40 64.25
C GLN A 124 -37.36 -18.92 63.06
N LEU A 125 -36.05 -18.80 63.28
CA LEU A 125 -35.08 -18.75 62.19
C LEU A 125 -35.25 -20.04 61.38
N PRO A 126 -35.60 -20.00 60.09
CA PRO A 126 -35.49 -21.19 59.28
C PRO A 126 -34.00 -21.49 59.15
N ALA A 127 -33.54 -22.55 59.81
CA ALA A 127 -32.36 -23.27 59.38
C ALA A 127 -32.72 -23.96 58.05
N ALA A 128 -32.83 -23.17 56.98
CA ALA A 128 -32.88 -23.68 55.64
C ALA A 128 -31.43 -23.87 55.20
N THR A 129 -31.02 -25.13 55.12
CA THR A 129 -29.84 -25.53 54.36
C THR A 129 -30.03 -25.05 52.91
N ASP A 130 -29.43 -23.91 52.58
CA ASP A 130 -29.52 -23.22 51.28
C ASP A 130 -28.66 -23.93 50.20
N ALA A 131 -28.77 -25.26 50.12
CA ALA A 131 -27.99 -26.07 49.18
C ALA A 131 -28.28 -25.71 47.72
N GLY A 132 -29.49 -25.21 47.41
CA GLY A 132 -29.85 -24.70 46.09
C GLY A 132 -29.12 -23.40 45.73
N ARG A 133 -29.10 -22.42 46.63
CA ARG A 133 -28.42 -21.13 46.39
C ARG A 133 -26.90 -21.28 46.31
N ILE A 134 -26.31 -22.14 47.14
CA ILE A 134 -24.87 -22.45 47.08
C ILE A 134 -24.52 -23.11 45.74
N ARG A 135 -25.34 -24.02 45.22
CA ARG A 135 -25.13 -24.64 43.90
C ARG A 135 -25.21 -23.63 42.74
N TRP A 136 -26.11 -22.66 42.81
CA TRP A 136 -26.19 -21.56 41.84
C TRP A 136 -25.00 -20.61 41.93
N LEU A 137 -24.52 -20.29 43.13
CA LEU A 137 -23.30 -19.48 43.33
C LEU A 137 -22.05 -20.18 42.80
N VAL A 138 -21.93 -21.50 43.01
CA VAL A 138 -20.84 -22.32 42.45
C VAL A 138 -20.92 -22.38 40.92
N ALA A 139 -22.13 -22.54 40.34
CA ALA A 139 -22.29 -22.51 38.89
C ALA A 139 -21.92 -21.13 38.30
N ALA A 140 -22.32 -20.04 38.96
CA ALA A 140 -22.00 -18.68 38.54
C ALA A 140 -20.49 -18.38 38.60
N SER A 141 -19.78 -18.84 39.63
CA SER A 141 -18.33 -18.63 39.73
C SER A 141 -17.56 -19.42 38.68
N VAL A 142 -17.98 -20.64 38.36
CA VAL A 142 -17.41 -21.44 37.27
C VAL A 142 -17.67 -20.76 35.92
N ALA A 143 -18.90 -20.25 35.69
CA ALA A 143 -19.21 -19.52 34.46
C ALA A 143 -18.36 -18.25 34.30
N LEU A 144 -18.21 -17.45 35.37
CA LEU A 144 -17.34 -16.27 35.38
C LEU A 144 -15.88 -16.62 35.12
N LEU A 145 -15.39 -17.73 35.69
CA LEU A 145 -14.02 -18.19 35.47
C LEU A 145 -13.78 -18.63 34.02
N LEU A 146 -14.74 -19.32 33.41
CA LEU A 146 -14.66 -19.71 31.99
C LEU A 146 -14.71 -18.49 31.06
N ILE A 147 -15.59 -17.53 31.34
CA ILE A 147 -15.69 -16.27 30.58
C ILE A 147 -14.39 -15.47 30.71
N SER A 148 -13.84 -15.36 31.92
CA SER A 148 -12.58 -14.68 32.18
C SER A 148 -11.40 -15.37 31.48
N GLY A 149 -11.33 -16.71 31.56
CA GLY A 149 -10.30 -17.50 30.88
C GLY A 149 -10.37 -17.36 29.36
N LEU A 150 -11.57 -17.42 28.79
CA LEU A 150 -11.78 -17.22 27.35
C LEU A 150 -11.46 -15.77 26.93
N GLY A 151 -11.88 -14.79 27.71
CA GLY A 151 -11.56 -13.37 27.49
C GLY A 151 -10.06 -13.11 27.52
N ASN A 152 -9.35 -13.66 28.51
CA ASN A 152 -7.90 -13.55 28.63
C ASN A 152 -7.19 -14.25 27.46
N TYR A 153 -7.66 -15.44 27.05
CA TYR A 153 -7.11 -16.13 25.89
C TYR A 153 -7.30 -15.33 24.59
N LEU A 154 -8.47 -14.74 24.37
CA LEU A 154 -8.74 -13.89 23.21
C LEU A 154 -7.90 -12.61 23.24
N LEU A 155 -7.75 -11.98 24.42
CA LEU A 155 -6.93 -10.78 24.58
C LEU A 155 -5.44 -11.09 24.35
N TYR A 156 -4.93 -12.19 24.90
CA TYR A 156 -3.56 -12.65 24.71
C TYR A 156 -3.27 -12.95 23.23
N ASN A 157 -4.16 -13.67 22.56
CA ASN A 157 -4.03 -13.93 21.12
C ASN A 157 -4.10 -12.65 20.28
N ARG A 158 -4.88 -11.63 20.69
CA ARG A 158 -4.92 -10.32 20.02
C ARG A 158 -3.63 -9.54 20.24
N LEU A 159 -3.14 -9.48 21.47
CA LEU A 159 -1.88 -8.81 21.82
C LEU A 159 -0.71 -9.41 21.06
N GLN A 160 -0.59 -10.74 21.03
CA GLN A 160 0.48 -11.42 20.30
C GLN A 160 0.44 -11.13 18.79
N LYS A 161 -0.76 -11.03 18.20
CA LYS A 161 -0.92 -10.64 16.79
C LYS A 161 -0.53 -9.19 16.55
N THR A 162 -0.91 -8.28 17.44
CA THR A 162 -0.57 -6.86 17.36
C THR A 162 0.94 -6.65 17.47
N GLU A 163 1.60 -7.29 18.44
CA GLU A 163 3.06 -7.25 18.62
C GLU A 163 3.79 -7.75 17.36
N ASN A 164 3.39 -8.91 16.83
CA ASN A 164 3.97 -9.45 15.60
C ASN A 164 3.74 -8.53 14.39
N SER A 165 2.55 -7.94 14.27
CA SER A 165 2.24 -7.01 13.17
C SER A 165 3.03 -5.70 13.26
N LEU A 166 3.27 -5.22 14.48
CA LEU A 166 4.08 -4.02 14.72
C LEU A 166 5.54 -4.27 14.39
N GLU A 167 6.09 -5.41 14.80
CA GLU A 167 7.46 -5.81 14.46
C GLU A 167 7.64 -5.94 12.95
N LEU A 168 6.69 -6.59 12.26
CA LEU A 168 6.72 -6.70 10.81
C LEU A 168 6.65 -5.32 10.14
N ALA A 169 5.73 -4.45 10.56
CA ALA A 169 5.58 -3.11 9.99
C ALA A 169 6.85 -2.26 10.19
N GLN A 170 7.47 -2.33 11.37
CA GLN A 170 8.74 -1.64 11.65
C GLN A 170 9.90 -2.21 10.82
N ALA A 171 9.96 -3.54 10.70
CA ALA A 171 10.98 -4.22 9.88
C ALA A 171 10.82 -3.84 8.39
N GLU A 172 9.61 -3.81 7.87
CA GLU A 172 9.31 -3.34 6.52
C GLU A 172 9.72 -1.88 6.34
N GLN A 173 9.29 -0.99 7.25
CA GLN A 173 9.63 0.43 7.16
C GLN A 173 11.15 0.68 7.17
N SER A 174 11.89 -0.02 8.04
CA SER A 174 13.35 0.09 8.09
C SER A 174 14.02 -0.44 6.81
N ARG A 175 13.48 -1.52 6.21
CA ARG A 175 13.93 -2.02 4.91
C ARG A 175 13.67 -1.01 3.80
N TYR A 176 12.47 -0.44 3.74
CA TYR A 176 12.13 0.60 2.76
C TYR A 176 13.07 1.80 2.86
N ALA A 177 13.30 2.31 4.07
CA ALA A 177 14.23 3.41 4.30
C ALA A 177 15.66 3.05 3.86
N THR A 178 16.13 1.84 4.19
CA THR A 178 17.49 1.38 3.82
C THR A 178 17.64 1.23 2.31
N THR A 179 16.67 0.62 1.63
CA THR A 179 16.69 0.44 0.18
C THR A 179 16.61 1.78 -0.54
N GLN A 180 15.76 2.69 -0.08
CA GLN A 180 15.67 4.03 -0.64
C GLN A 180 16.97 4.81 -0.44
N GLN A 181 17.57 4.74 0.75
CA GLN A 181 18.84 5.39 1.03
C GLN A 181 19.98 4.82 0.17
N ALA A 182 20.02 3.50 -0.04
CA ALA A 182 21.00 2.87 -0.92
C ALA A 182 20.85 3.36 -2.37
N ALA A 183 19.62 3.44 -2.88
CA ALA A 183 19.34 3.93 -4.22
C ALA A 183 19.71 5.42 -4.38
N LEU A 184 19.47 6.25 -3.36
CA LEU A 184 19.89 7.65 -3.35
C LEU A 184 21.41 7.78 -3.35
N ASN A 185 22.11 7.03 -2.48
CA ASN A 185 23.56 7.03 -2.42
C ASN A 185 24.20 6.60 -3.76
N GLU A 186 23.63 5.60 -4.42
CA GLU A 186 24.08 5.17 -5.75
C GLU A 186 23.93 6.30 -6.79
N ARG A 187 22.79 7.00 -6.80
CA ARG A 187 22.56 8.14 -7.68
C ARG A 187 23.47 9.33 -7.37
N ASP A 188 23.69 9.63 -6.09
CA ASP A 188 24.60 10.68 -5.67
C ASP A 188 26.04 10.37 -6.10
N GLN A 189 26.46 9.10 -6.00
CA GLN A 189 27.76 8.66 -6.50
C GLN A 189 27.87 8.85 -8.02
N GLN A 190 26.86 8.47 -8.80
CA GLN A 190 26.82 8.71 -10.25
C GLN A 190 26.92 10.21 -10.57
N LEU A 191 26.10 11.05 -9.93
CA LEU A 191 26.12 12.50 -10.10
C LEU A 191 27.47 13.11 -9.70
N SER A 192 28.13 12.58 -8.66
CA SER A 192 29.44 13.06 -8.24
C SER A 192 30.50 12.87 -9.32
N ILE A 193 30.46 11.76 -10.07
CA ILE A 193 31.38 11.49 -11.18
C ILE A 193 31.12 12.48 -12.32
N LEU A 194 29.85 12.72 -12.64
CA LEU A 194 29.42 13.63 -13.71
C LEU A 194 29.73 15.11 -13.41
N ARG A 195 29.66 15.51 -12.14
CA ARG A 195 29.85 16.90 -11.70
C ARG A 195 31.28 17.22 -11.27
N ASN A 196 32.09 16.21 -10.98
CA ASN A 196 33.45 16.41 -10.49
C ASN A 196 34.41 16.75 -11.64
N GLN A 197 34.95 17.97 -11.57
CA GLN A 197 35.86 18.53 -12.57
C GLN A 197 37.20 17.77 -12.70
N ALA A 198 37.54 16.89 -11.75
CA ALA A 198 38.71 16.02 -11.85
C ALA A 198 38.52 14.87 -12.85
N PHE A 199 37.28 14.53 -13.21
CA PHE A 199 36.99 13.60 -14.29
C PHE A 199 36.95 14.35 -15.62
N ARG A 200 37.79 13.93 -16.56
CA ARG A 200 37.71 14.34 -17.96
C ARG A 200 36.75 13.41 -18.70
N SER A 201 35.79 13.98 -19.41
CA SER A 201 34.89 13.24 -20.30
C SER A 201 35.52 13.07 -21.68
N VAL A 202 35.60 11.84 -22.15
CA VAL A 202 36.11 11.46 -23.46
C VAL A 202 34.97 10.86 -24.27
N ASP A 203 34.62 11.51 -25.39
CA ASP A 203 33.57 11.02 -26.28
C ASP A 203 34.13 9.95 -27.22
N LEU A 204 33.57 8.74 -27.15
CA LEU A 204 33.92 7.64 -28.03
C LEU A 204 32.89 7.57 -29.17
N LYS A 205 33.36 7.83 -30.38
CA LYS A 205 32.52 7.84 -31.58
C LYS A 205 32.61 6.51 -32.30
N GLY A 206 31.49 6.12 -32.90
CA GLY A 206 31.33 4.96 -33.75
C GLY A 206 32.32 4.90 -34.91
N THR A 207 32.78 3.70 -35.22
CA THR A 207 33.54 3.42 -36.45
C THR A 207 32.59 3.30 -37.64
N PRO A 208 33.09 3.26 -38.90
CA PRO A 208 32.23 3.05 -40.07
C PRO A 208 31.39 1.76 -40.03
N LYS A 209 31.76 0.77 -39.21
CA LYS A 209 30.99 -0.46 -38.99
C LYS A 209 29.80 -0.27 -38.05
N ALA A 210 29.84 0.74 -37.20
CA ALA A 210 28.82 1.05 -36.21
C ALA A 210 28.71 2.59 -36.09
N PRO A 211 28.23 3.29 -37.13
CA PRO A 211 28.28 4.75 -37.21
C PRO A 211 27.47 5.44 -36.10
N ASP A 212 26.39 4.82 -35.66
CA ASP A 212 25.51 5.35 -34.61
C ASP A 212 26.00 4.99 -33.20
N ALA A 213 27.08 4.21 -33.07
CA ALA A 213 27.61 3.82 -31.79
C ALA A 213 28.22 5.02 -31.05
N LEU A 214 27.85 5.18 -29.78
CA LEU A 214 28.23 6.29 -28.93
C LEU A 214 28.41 5.81 -27.49
N ALA A 215 29.59 6.06 -26.95
CA ALA A 215 29.88 5.88 -25.54
C ALA A 215 30.72 7.05 -25.03
N ARG A 216 30.78 7.21 -23.71
CA ARG A 216 31.57 8.24 -23.04
C ARG A 216 32.36 7.59 -21.92
N VAL A 217 33.62 8.00 -21.80
CA VAL A 217 34.48 7.57 -20.69
C VAL A 217 34.76 8.77 -19.80
N TYR A 218 34.62 8.58 -18.49
CA TYR A 218 35.04 9.54 -17.47
C TYR A 218 36.34 9.06 -16.86
N TYR A 219 37.43 9.78 -17.12
CA TYR A 219 38.76 9.43 -16.65
C TYR A 219 39.29 10.45 -15.66
N ASN A 220 39.72 9.99 -14.49
CA ASN A 220 40.41 10.80 -13.50
C ASN A 220 41.90 10.41 -13.47
N ALA A 221 42.76 11.28 -13.98
CA ALA A 221 44.20 11.03 -14.05
C ALA A 221 44.88 10.98 -12.66
N THR A 222 44.28 11.59 -11.64
CA THR A 222 44.83 11.62 -10.27
C THR A 222 44.54 10.33 -9.53
N THR A 223 43.26 9.89 -9.53
CA THR A 223 42.85 8.67 -8.84
C THR A 223 43.00 7.42 -9.70
N LYS A 224 43.28 7.60 -11.00
CA LYS A 224 43.35 6.54 -12.03
C LYS A 224 42.00 5.89 -12.30
N ALA A 225 40.91 6.41 -11.74
CA ALA A 225 39.58 5.85 -11.90
C ALA A 225 39.06 6.08 -13.31
N VAL A 226 38.47 5.04 -13.89
CA VAL A 226 37.81 5.06 -15.19
C VAL A 226 36.36 4.62 -14.99
N TYR A 227 35.44 5.38 -15.56
CA TYR A 227 34.04 5.00 -15.65
C TYR A 227 33.58 5.06 -17.11
N VAL A 228 32.66 4.18 -17.49
CA VAL A 228 32.07 4.17 -18.83
C VAL A 228 30.57 4.38 -18.74
N ASP A 229 30.07 5.26 -19.60
CA ASP A 229 28.67 5.56 -19.82
C ASP A 229 28.34 5.26 -21.29
N VAL A 230 27.42 4.35 -21.53
CA VAL A 230 27.03 3.94 -22.89
C VAL A 230 25.77 4.67 -23.28
N ARG A 231 25.78 5.36 -24.42
CA ARG A 231 24.59 6.06 -24.92
C ARG A 231 23.86 5.26 -25.97
N ASN A 232 24.62 4.64 -26.88
CA ASN A 232 24.06 3.84 -27.95
C ASN A 232 25.12 2.83 -28.40
N LEU A 233 24.97 1.54 -28.14
CA LEU A 233 25.83 0.51 -28.70
C LEU A 233 24.99 -0.53 -29.43
N PRO A 234 25.51 -1.14 -30.50
CA PRO A 234 24.85 -2.26 -31.16
C PRO A 234 24.55 -3.41 -30.19
N GLU A 235 23.44 -4.10 -30.42
CA GLU A 235 23.14 -5.31 -29.68
C GLU A 235 24.16 -6.41 -30.01
N LEU A 236 24.58 -7.14 -28.98
CA LEU A 236 25.61 -8.15 -29.09
C LEU A 236 25.02 -9.53 -29.38
N PRO A 237 25.65 -10.34 -30.26
CA PRO A 237 25.31 -11.75 -30.40
C PRO A 237 25.55 -12.54 -29.11
N GLU A 238 24.90 -13.70 -28.96
CA GLU A 238 25.15 -14.61 -27.83
C GLU A 238 26.64 -14.95 -27.69
N GLY A 239 27.13 -14.96 -26.45
CA GLY A 239 28.53 -15.26 -26.14
C GLY A 239 29.52 -14.11 -26.38
N LYS A 240 29.04 -12.91 -26.74
CA LYS A 240 29.86 -11.72 -26.94
C LYS A 240 29.68 -10.70 -25.81
N GLN A 241 30.73 -9.92 -25.57
CA GLN A 241 30.75 -8.87 -24.56
C GLN A 241 31.65 -7.72 -25.00
N TYR A 242 31.30 -6.49 -24.64
CA TYR A 242 32.15 -5.33 -24.89
C TYR A 242 33.34 -5.29 -23.91
N GLN A 243 34.53 -5.01 -24.43
CA GLN A 243 35.73 -4.75 -23.65
C GLN A 243 36.22 -3.32 -23.88
N LEU A 244 36.54 -2.61 -22.80
CA LEU A 244 37.16 -1.29 -22.85
C LEU A 244 38.68 -1.41 -22.80
N TRP A 245 39.31 -0.60 -23.63
CA TRP A 245 40.76 -0.49 -23.74
C TRP A 245 41.18 0.95 -23.51
N ALA A 246 42.23 1.12 -22.72
CA ALA A 246 42.98 2.36 -22.64
C ALA A 246 44.22 2.24 -23.53
N LEU A 247 44.44 3.22 -24.41
CA LEU A 247 45.64 3.27 -25.24
C LEU A 247 46.69 4.13 -24.53
N ASP A 248 47.71 3.49 -23.98
CA ASP A 248 48.87 4.15 -23.36
C ASP A 248 50.08 4.05 -24.28
N ASN A 249 50.54 5.19 -24.82
CA ASN A 249 51.59 5.24 -25.85
C ASN A 249 51.31 4.33 -27.05
N GLY A 250 50.04 4.21 -27.44
CA GLY A 250 49.58 3.32 -28.50
C GLY A 250 49.48 1.85 -28.13
N GLN A 251 49.89 1.45 -26.91
CA GLN A 251 49.69 0.09 -26.41
C GLN A 251 48.34 -0.05 -25.73
N PRO A 252 47.51 -1.04 -26.10
CA PRO A 252 46.24 -1.27 -25.46
C PRO A 252 46.41 -1.93 -24.09
N VAL A 253 45.85 -1.30 -23.07
CA VAL A 253 45.74 -1.79 -21.70
C VAL A 253 44.29 -2.14 -21.44
N ASP A 254 44.06 -3.34 -20.91
CA ASP A 254 42.73 -3.82 -20.55
C ASP A 254 42.12 -2.96 -19.42
N ALA A 255 41.08 -2.19 -19.77
CA ALA A 255 40.31 -1.40 -18.81
C ALA A 255 39.10 -2.18 -18.26
N GLY A 256 38.84 -3.40 -18.73
CA GLY A 256 37.82 -4.30 -18.23
C GLY A 256 36.63 -4.50 -19.17
N MET A 257 35.73 -5.37 -18.76
CA MET A 257 34.54 -5.76 -19.52
C MET A 257 33.31 -4.97 -19.08
N LEU A 258 32.45 -4.61 -20.03
CA LEU A 258 31.17 -3.97 -19.76
C LEU A 258 30.11 -5.02 -19.40
N ASN A 259 29.33 -4.75 -18.37
CA ASN A 259 28.17 -5.55 -18.03
C ASN A 259 27.04 -5.28 -19.03
N THR A 260 26.14 -6.26 -19.18
CA THR A 260 25.00 -6.16 -20.10
C THR A 260 24.09 -4.97 -19.79
N ALA A 261 23.78 -4.72 -18.51
CA ALA A 261 22.98 -3.57 -18.08
C ALA A 261 23.64 -2.20 -18.38
N THR A 262 24.97 -2.14 -18.39
CA THR A 262 25.69 -0.93 -18.79
C THR A 262 25.63 -0.77 -20.30
N ALA A 263 25.80 -1.86 -21.05
CA ALA A 263 25.79 -1.84 -22.52
C ALA A 263 24.44 -1.39 -23.11
N THR A 264 23.33 -1.57 -22.40
CA THR A 264 21.99 -1.07 -22.77
C THR A 264 21.77 0.40 -22.44
N GLY A 265 22.72 1.05 -21.75
CA GLY A 265 22.66 2.47 -21.40
C GLY A 265 21.92 2.78 -20.09
N ASP A 266 21.68 1.78 -19.25
CA ASP A 266 20.92 1.96 -18.01
C ASP A 266 21.76 2.49 -16.84
N SER A 267 23.10 2.42 -16.95
CA SER A 267 24.00 2.78 -15.84
C SER A 267 25.41 3.18 -16.30
N ILE A 268 26.11 3.86 -15.40
CA ILE A 268 27.54 4.13 -15.50
C ILE A 268 28.28 3.04 -14.73
N GLN A 269 29.28 2.42 -15.36
CA GLN A 269 30.05 1.34 -14.74
C GLN A 269 31.47 1.77 -14.40
N GLN A 270 31.94 1.41 -13.21
CA GLN A 270 33.34 1.53 -12.84
C GLN A 270 34.18 0.47 -13.56
N MET A 271 35.24 0.93 -14.20
CA MET A 271 36.19 0.11 -14.94
C MET A 271 37.49 -0.08 -14.12
N LYS A 272 38.44 -0.84 -14.64
CA LYS A 272 39.76 -1.01 -14.00
C LYS A 272 40.49 0.33 -13.94
N ASN A 273 41.31 0.52 -12.91
CA ASN A 273 42.11 1.73 -12.78
C ASN A 273 43.21 1.77 -13.85
N ILE A 274 43.34 2.90 -14.53
CA ILE A 274 44.27 3.10 -15.63
C ILE A 274 45.27 4.21 -15.24
N ALA A 275 46.56 3.85 -15.23
CA ALA A 275 47.64 4.75 -14.84
C ALA A 275 47.76 5.96 -15.78
N SER A 276 47.68 5.70 -17.08
CA SER A 276 47.71 6.72 -18.14
C SER A 276 46.96 6.21 -19.37
N ALA A 277 46.38 7.15 -20.11
CA ALA A 277 45.72 6.89 -21.37
C ALA A 277 45.86 8.13 -22.26
N GLN A 278 45.91 7.92 -23.56
CA GLN A 278 45.83 8.96 -24.60
C GLN A 278 44.52 8.84 -25.38
N ALA A 279 43.95 7.64 -25.41
CA ALA A 279 42.68 7.35 -26.05
C ALA A 279 42.02 6.16 -25.36
N PHE A 280 40.71 6.03 -25.57
CA PHE A 280 39.94 4.87 -25.16
C PHE A 280 39.24 4.25 -26.36
N ALA A 281 39.08 2.94 -26.33
CA ALA A 281 38.45 2.18 -27.40
C ALA A 281 37.57 1.06 -26.84
N LEU A 282 36.51 0.72 -27.54
CA LEU A 282 35.63 -0.40 -27.20
C LEU A 282 35.62 -1.42 -28.33
N THR A 283 35.86 -2.69 -28.00
CA THR A 283 35.78 -3.81 -28.96
C THR A 283 34.73 -4.82 -28.51
N VAL A 284 34.19 -5.58 -29.48
CA VAL A 284 33.37 -6.76 -29.19
C VAL A 284 34.31 -7.97 -29.06
N GLU A 285 34.32 -8.60 -27.89
CA GLU A 285 35.15 -9.77 -27.58
C GLU A 285 34.28 -10.94 -27.11
N ASP A 286 34.89 -12.12 -26.97
CA ASP A 286 34.26 -13.27 -26.32
C ASP A 286 34.10 -13.01 -24.81
N ILE A 287 33.14 -13.68 -24.17
CA ILE A 287 32.98 -13.61 -22.71
C ILE A 287 34.32 -13.96 -22.03
N GLY A 288 34.74 -13.11 -21.08
CA GLY A 288 36.03 -13.21 -20.42
C GLY A 288 37.12 -12.33 -21.04
N GLY A 289 36.88 -11.75 -22.21
CA GLY A 289 37.76 -10.78 -22.86
C GLY A 289 39.01 -11.42 -23.48
N LYS A 290 39.91 -10.57 -23.96
CA LYS A 290 41.21 -10.97 -24.53
C LYS A 290 42.36 -10.19 -23.90
N PRO A 291 43.62 -10.64 -24.05
CA PRO A 291 44.78 -9.88 -23.63
C PRO A 291 45.12 -8.70 -24.56
N ALA A 292 44.60 -8.70 -25.79
CA ALA A 292 44.78 -7.64 -26.77
C ALA A 292 43.48 -7.40 -27.57
N PRO A 293 43.21 -6.15 -28.00
CA PRO A 293 41.97 -5.79 -28.70
C PRO A 293 41.89 -6.44 -30.07
N THR A 294 40.71 -6.96 -30.40
CA THR A 294 40.42 -7.42 -31.75
C THR A 294 40.09 -6.21 -32.64
N MET A 295 41.06 -5.74 -33.43
CA MET A 295 40.89 -4.54 -34.28
C MET A 295 39.73 -4.62 -35.28
N SER A 296 39.35 -5.83 -35.71
CA SER A 296 38.23 -6.02 -36.63
C SER A 296 36.86 -5.77 -35.98
N THR A 297 36.78 -5.78 -34.64
CA THR A 297 35.55 -5.57 -33.85
C THR A 297 35.55 -4.24 -33.11
N LEU A 298 36.45 -3.33 -33.48
CA LEU A 298 36.48 -1.95 -32.97
C LEU A 298 35.16 -1.25 -33.27
N THR A 299 34.44 -0.89 -32.22
CA THR A 299 33.09 -0.33 -32.31
C THR A 299 33.10 1.18 -32.08
N VAL A 300 33.77 1.63 -31.02
CA VAL A 300 33.94 3.06 -30.74
C VAL A 300 35.37 3.38 -30.32
N ILE A 301 35.83 4.60 -30.61
CA ILE A 301 37.14 5.12 -30.19
C ILE A 301 37.07 6.63 -29.94
N GLY A 302 37.87 7.14 -29.00
CA GLY A 302 37.99 8.56 -28.72
C GLY A 302 39.30 8.91 -28.03
N ASN A 303 39.84 10.08 -28.35
CA ASN A 303 41.08 10.61 -27.77
C ASN A 303 40.76 11.56 -26.62
N ILE A 304 41.64 11.60 -25.61
CA ILE A 304 41.54 12.52 -24.45
C ILE A 304 41.89 13.95 -24.86
#